data_AF-A0A8S0H554-F1
#
_entry.id   AF-A0A8S0H554-F1
#
_cell.length_a   1.000
_cell.length_b   1.000
_cell.length_c   1.000
_cell.angle_alpha   90.00
_cell.angle_beta   90.00
_cell.angle_gamma   90.00
#
_symmetry.space_group_name_H-M   'P 1'
#
loop_
_entity.id
_entity.type
_entity.pdbx_description
1 polymer ?
#
loop_
_entity_poly.entity_id
_entity_poly.type
_entity_poly.pdbx_seq_one_letter_code
_entity_poly.pdbx_strand_id
1 'polypeptide(L)'
;MSVVKVGKFFRNVTMNPARVVKIVDPAENTHGLVIQTGLISPSNGALGLYSGTSAPTGIGDESKPIIFAGNGNTAAGSGSELLMPNPLFVSAGQGLWVAANVPAAAVALTWDLLD
;
A
#
# COMPACT_ATOMS: atom_id res chain seq x y z
N MET A 1 16.86 -14.92 -6.51
CA MET A 1 16.13 -13.89 -5.74
C MET A 1 17.14 -12.80 -5.41
N SER A 2 16.87 -11.55 -5.81
CA SER A 2 17.80 -10.45 -5.52
C SER A 2 17.63 -10.01 -4.06
N VAL A 3 18.73 -9.61 -3.42
CA VAL A 3 18.66 -9.01 -2.08
C VAL A 3 17.93 -7.68 -2.19
N VAL A 4 16.85 -7.53 -1.42
CA VAL A 4 16.08 -6.29 -1.31
C VAL A 4 16.52 -5.58 -0.03
N LYS A 5 16.83 -4.28 -0.12
CA LYS A 5 17.16 -3.49 1.05
C LYS A 5 15.90 -3.08 1.82
N VAL A 6 16.04 -2.77 3.10
CA VAL A 6 15.02 -2.01 3.82
C VAL A 6 15.05 -0.58 3.31
N GLY A 7 13.90 -0.03 2.90
CA GLY A 7 13.82 1.35 2.43
C GLY A 7 14.15 2.37 3.53
N LYS A 8 14.71 3.51 3.15
CA LYS A 8 15.00 4.63 4.06
C LYS A 8 13.77 5.10 4.83
N PHE A 9 12.60 5.05 4.19
CA PHE A 9 11.32 5.38 4.77
C PHE A 9 10.50 4.12 5.01
N PHE A 10 9.66 4.14 6.05
CA PHE A 10 8.75 3.05 6.34
C PHE A 10 7.44 3.56 6.93
N ARG A 11 6.40 2.75 6.81
CA ARG A 11 5.13 3.02 7.48
C ARG A 11 4.34 1.75 7.72
N ASN A 12 3.85 1.62 8.94
CA ASN A 12 2.87 0.63 9.34
C ASN A 12 1.55 1.36 9.60
N VAL A 13 0.46 0.90 9.00
CA VAL A 13 -0.86 1.52 9.17
C VAL A 13 -1.88 0.43 9.45
N THR A 14 -2.70 0.65 10.47
CA THR A 14 -3.96 -0.07 10.68
C THR A 14 -5.11 0.88 10.33
N MET A 15 -6.09 0.39 9.57
CA MET A 15 -7.19 1.16 8.99
C MET A 15 -8.30 1.48 10.01
N ASN A 16 -7.95 2.09 11.15
CA ASN A 16 -8.88 2.41 12.24
C ASN A 16 -8.87 3.92 12.57
N PRO A 17 -9.95 4.69 12.33
CA PRO A 17 -11.17 4.41 11.55
C PRO A 17 -11.03 4.78 10.06
N ALA A 18 -9.83 5.19 9.62
CA ALA A 18 -9.61 5.71 8.27
C ALA A 18 -9.78 4.62 7.20
N ARG A 19 -10.53 4.92 6.14
CA ARG A 19 -10.77 4.03 4.98
C ARG A 19 -9.80 4.26 3.83
N VAL A 20 -9.16 5.42 3.78
CA VAL A 20 -8.08 5.77 2.86
C VAL A 20 -7.01 6.49 3.66
N VAL A 21 -5.76 6.06 3.54
CA VAL A 21 -4.60 6.66 4.20
C VAL A 21 -3.54 6.99 3.16
N LYS A 22 -3.14 8.26 3.10
CA LYS A 22 -1.99 8.71 2.29
C LYS A 22 -0.70 8.28 2.98
N ILE A 23 0.14 7.53 2.27
CA ILE A 23 1.44 7.04 2.72
C ILE A 23 2.55 7.99 2.29
N VAL A 24 2.57 8.36 1.01
CA VAL A 24 3.50 9.31 0.39
C VAL A 24 2.69 10.38 -0.33
N ASP A 25 3.00 11.65 -0.12
CA ASP A 25 2.39 12.73 -0.88
C ASP A 25 2.95 12.79 -2.31
N PRO A 26 2.12 12.96 -3.35
CA PRO A 26 2.61 13.21 -4.71
C PRO A 26 3.69 14.28 -4.80
N ALA A 27 3.60 15.34 -3.99
CA ALA A 27 4.56 16.44 -3.98
C ALA A 27 5.91 16.06 -3.35
N GLU A 28 5.96 15.00 -2.53
CA GLU A 28 7.21 14.47 -1.96
C GLU A 28 7.96 13.57 -2.97
N ASN A 29 7.24 13.00 -3.94
CA ASN A 29 7.80 12.11 -4.95
C ASN A 29 8.24 12.87 -6.20
N THR A 30 9.30 13.69 -6.11
CA THR A 30 9.72 14.55 -7.22
C THR A 30 10.49 13.83 -8.34
N HIS A 31 11.17 12.72 -8.05
CA HIS A 31 11.99 12.00 -9.04
C HIS A 31 11.63 10.51 -9.18
N GLY A 32 10.55 10.07 -8.55
CA GLY A 32 10.17 8.66 -8.48
C GLY A 32 10.52 8.07 -7.12
N LEU A 33 9.88 6.96 -6.80
CA LEU A 33 10.15 6.20 -5.59
C LEU A 33 10.21 4.71 -5.91
N VAL A 34 10.91 3.96 -5.06
CA VAL A 34 10.94 2.50 -5.14
C VAL A 34 10.38 1.95 -3.85
N ILE A 35 9.26 1.22 -3.94
CA ILE A 35 8.77 0.41 -2.84
C ILE A 35 9.69 -0.79 -2.76
N GLN A 36 10.40 -0.94 -1.64
CA GLN A 36 11.32 -2.05 -1.42
C GLN A 36 10.55 -3.27 -0.93
N THR A 37 9.77 -3.09 0.14
CA THR A 37 8.99 -4.16 0.74
C THR A 37 7.56 -3.70 0.99
N GLY A 38 6.62 -4.63 0.87
CA GLY A 38 5.23 -4.39 1.17
C GLY A 38 4.53 -5.65 1.64
N LEU A 39 3.74 -5.52 2.70
CA LEU A 39 2.87 -6.56 3.23
C LEU A 39 1.51 -5.95 3.52
N ILE A 40 0.45 -6.65 3.15
CA ILE A 40 -0.92 -6.31 3.52
C ILE A 40 -1.57 -7.43 4.31
N SER A 41 -2.36 -7.05 5.30
CA SER A 41 -3.26 -7.91 6.06
C SER A 41 -4.68 -7.37 5.90
N PRO A 42 -5.50 -7.91 4.98
CA PRO A 42 -6.85 -7.43 4.73
C PRO A 42 -7.86 -7.76 5.86
N SER A 43 -7.43 -8.42 6.96
CA SER A 43 -8.33 -8.93 8.00
C SER A 43 -9.39 -9.85 7.37
N ASN A 44 -10.68 -9.58 7.60
CA ASN A 44 -11.83 -10.24 6.98
C ASN A 44 -12.49 -9.43 5.84
N GLY A 45 -11.84 -8.35 5.39
CA GLY A 45 -12.34 -7.45 4.35
C GLY A 45 -11.43 -7.42 3.13
N ALA A 46 -11.26 -6.24 2.55
CA ALA A 46 -10.38 -6.00 1.43
C ALA A 46 -9.48 -4.80 1.72
N LEU A 47 -8.23 -4.89 1.27
CA LEU A 47 -7.24 -3.81 1.34
C LEU A 47 -6.44 -3.75 0.05
N GLY A 48 -6.14 -2.54 -0.40
CA GLY A 48 -5.35 -2.29 -1.61
C GLY A 48 -4.34 -1.16 -1.41
N LEU A 49 -3.17 -1.33 -2.02
CA LEU A 49 -2.18 -0.27 -2.20
C LEU A 49 -2.36 0.33 -3.60
N TYR A 50 -2.41 1.67 -3.65
CA TYR A 50 -2.66 2.46 -4.83
C TYR A 50 -1.54 3.46 -5.08
N SER A 51 -1.32 3.79 -6.35
CA SER A 51 -0.61 5.00 -6.76
C SER A 51 -1.52 5.91 -7.59
N GLY A 52 -1.05 7.11 -7.91
CA GLY A 52 -1.83 8.14 -8.61
C GLY A 52 -1.39 9.55 -8.24
N THR A 53 -2.02 10.57 -8.81
CA THR A 53 -1.78 11.99 -8.49
C THR A 53 -2.73 12.51 -7.40
N SER A 54 -3.71 11.71 -6.99
CA SER A 54 -4.68 12.01 -5.95
C SER A 54 -5.19 10.73 -5.29
N ALA A 55 -5.76 10.87 -4.10
CA ALA A 55 -6.26 9.73 -3.32
C ALA A 55 -7.33 8.92 -4.08
N PRO A 56 -7.39 7.58 -3.89
CA PRO A 56 -8.55 6.81 -4.29
C PRO A 56 -9.76 7.21 -3.46
N THR A 57 -10.95 7.06 -4.02
CA THR A 57 -12.23 7.27 -3.35
C THR A 57 -12.55 6.14 -2.34
N GLY A 58 -11.94 4.97 -2.52
CA GLY A 58 -12.07 3.81 -1.63
C GLY A 58 -11.40 2.56 -2.20
N ILE A 59 -11.62 1.42 -1.55
CA ILE A 59 -11.20 0.13 -2.10
C ILE A 59 -11.98 -0.17 -3.38
N GLY A 60 -11.30 -0.71 -4.39
CA GLY A 60 -11.86 -0.98 -5.71
C GLY A 60 -12.01 0.24 -6.62
N ASP A 61 -11.40 1.38 -6.31
CA ASP A 61 -11.41 2.55 -7.21
C ASP A 61 -10.61 2.26 -8.50
N GLU A 62 -11.33 1.96 -9.58
CA GLU A 62 -10.77 1.63 -10.90
C GLU A 62 -10.15 2.84 -11.61
N SER A 63 -10.36 4.07 -11.10
CA SER A 63 -9.73 5.28 -11.66
C SER A 63 -8.26 5.44 -11.23
N LYS A 64 -7.77 4.59 -10.33
CA LYS A 64 -6.41 4.62 -9.78
C LYS A 64 -5.66 3.32 -10.10
N PRO A 65 -4.37 3.40 -10.45
CA PRO A 65 -3.51 2.22 -10.52
C PRO A 65 -3.47 1.47 -9.17
N ILE A 66 -3.92 0.22 -9.18
CA ILE A 66 -3.74 -0.71 -8.06
C ILE A 66 -2.36 -1.34 -8.20
N ILE A 67 -1.51 -1.18 -7.18
CA ILE A 67 -0.20 -1.83 -7.15
C ILE A 67 -0.38 -3.30 -6.75
N PHE A 68 -1.05 -3.54 -5.62
CA PHE A 68 -1.47 -4.86 -5.18
C PHE A 68 -2.62 -4.76 -4.19
N ALA A 69 -3.43 -5.81 -4.11
CA ALA A 69 -4.60 -5.86 -3.23
C ALA A 69 -4.83 -7.28 -2.72
N GLY A 70 -5.59 -7.38 -1.63
CA GLY A 70 -5.89 -8.63 -0.96
C GLY A 70 -7.31 -8.68 -0.45
N ASN A 71 -7.91 -9.86 -0.53
CA ASN A 71 -9.18 -10.18 0.08
C ASN A 71 -8.94 -11.12 1.26
N GLY A 72 -9.43 -10.70 2.42
CA GLY A 72 -9.39 -11.43 3.66
C GLY A 72 -10.31 -12.63 3.66
N ASN A 73 -9.91 -13.68 4.37
CA ASN A 73 -10.78 -14.81 4.62
C ASN A 73 -11.84 -14.44 5.67
N THR A 74 -13.06 -14.92 5.49
CA THR A 74 -14.17 -14.72 6.43
C THR A 74 -14.23 -15.81 7.51
N ALA A 75 -13.46 -16.89 7.38
CA ALA A 75 -13.37 -17.94 8.40
C ALA A 75 -12.76 -17.40 9.70
N ALA A 76 -13.43 -17.64 10.84
CA ALA A 76 -12.97 -17.21 12.14
C ALA A 76 -11.57 -17.77 12.46
N GLY A 77 -10.68 -16.90 12.95
CA GLY A 77 -9.29 -17.27 13.25
C GLY A 77 -8.39 -17.42 12.02
N SER A 78 -8.89 -17.19 10.80
CA SER A 78 -8.06 -17.14 9.60
C SER A 78 -7.48 -15.74 9.40
N GLY A 79 -6.17 -15.65 9.22
CA GLY A 79 -5.48 -14.45 8.75
C GLY A 79 -4.93 -14.71 7.35
N SER A 80 -5.24 -13.82 6.40
CA SER A 80 -4.54 -13.77 5.12
C SER A 80 -3.51 -12.65 5.20
N GLU A 81 -2.28 -12.94 4.80
CA GLU A 81 -1.25 -11.92 4.58
C GLU A 81 -0.70 -12.09 3.18
N LEU A 82 -0.56 -10.97 2.47
CA LEU A 82 -0.01 -10.96 1.12
C LEU A 82 1.23 -10.08 1.10
N LEU A 83 2.31 -10.64 0.57
CA LEU A 83 3.55 -9.93 0.36
C LEU A 83 3.64 -9.45 -1.09
N MET A 84 4.14 -8.23 -1.27
CA MET A 84 4.45 -7.70 -2.59
C MET A 84 5.56 -8.56 -3.22
N PRO A 85 5.37 -9.08 -4.45
CA PRO A 85 6.26 -10.11 -5.00
C PRO A 85 7.62 -9.56 -5.43
N ASN A 86 7.71 -8.29 -5.80
CA ASN A 86 8.93 -7.64 -6.26
C ASN A 86 8.94 -6.17 -5.83
N PRO A 87 10.12 -5.57 -5.60
CA PRO A 87 10.24 -4.12 -5.49
C PRO A 87 9.63 -3.45 -6.73
N LEU A 88 8.97 -2.31 -6.52
CA LEU A 88 8.25 -1.61 -7.59
C LEU A 88 8.65 -0.15 -7.65
N PHE A 89 8.99 0.31 -8.85
CA PHE A 89 9.18 1.72 -9.16
C PHE A 89 7.82 2.41 -9.38
N VAL A 90 7.63 3.57 -8.76
CA VAL A 90 6.47 4.44 -8.89
C VAL A 90 6.94 5.80 -9.39
N SER A 91 6.40 6.23 -10.54
CA SER A 91 6.84 7.42 -11.26
C SER A 91 6.72 8.70 -10.43
N ALA A 92 7.55 9.69 -10.76
CA ALA A 92 7.49 11.03 -10.18
C ALA A 92 6.08 11.65 -10.26
N GLY A 93 5.72 12.44 -9.26
CA GLY A 93 4.42 13.08 -9.13
C GLY A 93 3.29 12.12 -8.73
N GLN A 94 3.59 10.84 -8.47
CA GLN A 94 2.62 9.90 -7.93
C GLN A 94 2.81 9.70 -6.42
N GLY A 95 1.71 9.77 -5.68
CA GLY A 95 1.69 9.41 -4.27
C GLY A 95 1.44 7.91 -4.07
N LEU A 96 1.41 7.52 -2.79
CA LEU A 96 0.98 6.19 -2.36
C LEU A 96 -0.19 6.32 -1.40
N TRP A 97 -1.21 5.50 -1.60
CA TRP A 97 -2.37 5.43 -0.72
C TRP A 97 -2.77 4.01 -0.43
N VAL A 98 -3.28 3.79 0.76
CA VAL A 98 -3.86 2.51 1.16
C VAL A 98 -5.34 2.73 1.36
N ALA A 99 -6.16 1.87 0.77
CA ALA A 99 -7.61 1.89 0.96
C ALA A 99 -8.10 0.54 1.47
N ALA A 100 -9.10 0.56 2.35
CA ALA A 100 -9.72 -0.66 2.90
C ALA A 100 -11.19 -0.44 3.24
N ASN A 101 -11.98 -1.51 3.27
CA ASN A 101 -13.39 -1.47 3.65
C ASN A 101 -13.68 -1.92 5.08
N VAL A 102 -12.72 -2.53 5.77
CA VAL A 102 -12.87 -2.96 7.17
C VAL A 102 -11.85 -2.30 8.08
N PRO A 103 -12.24 -1.96 9.32
CA PRO A 103 -11.30 -1.69 10.38
C PRO A 103 -10.39 -2.90 10.64
N ALA A 104 -9.21 -2.65 11.22
CA ALA A 104 -8.19 -3.66 11.50
C ALA A 104 -7.46 -4.27 10.29
N ALA A 105 -7.87 -3.96 9.05
CA ALA A 105 -6.99 -4.17 7.91
C ALA A 105 -5.70 -3.34 8.10
N ALA A 106 -4.57 -3.89 7.71
CA ALA A 106 -3.26 -3.30 7.97
C ALA A 106 -2.30 -3.45 6.80
N VAL A 107 -1.29 -2.59 6.79
CA VAL A 107 -0.23 -2.57 5.80
C VAL A 107 1.10 -2.19 6.45
N ALA A 108 2.18 -2.79 5.97
CA ALA A 108 3.55 -2.44 6.31
C ALA A 108 4.34 -2.22 5.02
N LEU A 109 4.98 -1.06 4.88
CA LEU A 109 5.74 -0.67 3.68
C LEU A 109 7.11 -0.13 4.07
N THR A 110 8.09 -0.37 3.20
CA THR A 110 9.35 0.38 3.18
C THR A 110 9.64 0.87 1.76
N TRP A 111 10.17 2.09 1.63
CA TRP A 111 10.46 2.69 0.33
C TRP A 111 11.64 3.65 0.40
N ASP A 112 12.15 4.01 -0.77
CA ASP A 112 13.09 5.10 -0.96
C ASP A 112 12.52 6.09 -1.97
N LEU A 113 12.67 7.38 -1.68
CA LEU A 113 12.55 8.43 -2.71
C LEU A 113 13.85 8.45 -3.52
N LEU A 114 13.74 8.72 -4.81
CA LEU A 114 14.89 8.97 -5.67
C LEU A 114 15.27 10.46 -5.60
N ASP A 115 16.58 10.72 -5.69
CA ASP A 115 17.17 12.06 -5.69
C ASP A 115 17.52 12.49 -7.11
#